data_AF-A0A8I3MRL9-F1
#
_entry.id   AF-A0A8I3MRL9-F1
#
_cell.length_a   1.000
_cell.length_b   1.000
_cell.length_c   1.000
_cell.angle_alpha   90.00
_cell.angle_beta   90.00
_cell.angle_gamma   90.00
#
_symmetry.space_group_name_H-M   'P 1'
#
loop_
_entity.id
_entity.type
_entity.pdbx_description
1 polymer ?
#
loop_
_entity_poly.entity_id
_entity_poly.type
_entity_poly.pdbx_seq_one_letter_code
_entity_poly.pdbx_strand_id
1 'polypeptide(L)'
;MCSKPEDPVEYLESCLQKVKELGGCDKVKWDTFVSQEKKTLPPLNGGQSRRSFLRNESDTDLSETAELIEEYEVFDPTRPRPKIILVIGGPGSGKGTQSLKIAERYGFQYISVGELLRKKIHSTSSNRKWSLIAKIITTGELAPQKETTITEIKQKLMQIPDEEGIVIDGFPRDVAQALSFEDQICTPDLVVFLACANQRLKERLLKRAEQQGRPDDNLKATQRRLMNFKQNAAPLVKYFQEKGLIMTFDADRDEDEVFYDISMAVDSKLFPNKEAAAGSSDLDPSMMLDTGETIDTGSDYEDQGDDQLNVFGEDTMGGFMEDLRKCKIIFMIGGPGSGKGTQCEKLVKKYGFTHLSTGELLRNELSSESERSKLIRDIMDRGDPVPSGIILELLKEAMGASLSDTKGFLIDGYPQEVKQGEEFGRRIGDPHLVICMDCSADTMTNRLLQRSQGSPSVEDTTTIAKRLETYYRASIPVIAYYETKTQLHKVNAEGTPEEVFLQLCTAIDSIF
;
A
#
# COMPACT_ATOMS: atom_id res chain seq x y z
N MET A 1 23.24 -26.68 7.77
CA MET A 1 23.24 -26.98 6.32
C MET A 1 22.32 -28.16 6.11
N CYS A 2 21.11 -27.94 5.59
CA CYS A 2 20.20 -29.02 5.20
C CYS A 2 20.35 -29.23 3.70
N SER A 3 20.73 -30.44 3.26
CA SER A 3 20.67 -30.79 1.84
C SER A 3 19.22 -31.03 1.45
N LYS A 4 18.76 -30.37 0.39
CA LYS A 4 17.47 -30.70 -0.22
C LYS A 4 17.63 -32.03 -0.97
N PRO A 5 16.80 -33.06 -0.70
CA PRO A 5 16.83 -34.30 -1.48
C PRO A 5 16.46 -34.02 -2.94
N GLU A 6 17.11 -34.72 -3.86
CA GLU A 6 16.88 -34.58 -5.31
C GLU A 6 15.47 -35.06 -5.71
N ASP A 7 14.96 -36.09 -5.04
CA ASP A 7 13.57 -36.53 -5.09
C ASP A 7 12.92 -36.41 -3.70
N PRO A 8 12.05 -35.41 -3.47
CA PRO A 8 11.38 -35.22 -2.18
C PRO A 8 10.37 -36.32 -1.85
N VAL A 9 9.74 -36.94 -2.85
CA VAL A 9 8.65 -37.91 -2.66
C VAL A 9 9.25 -39.25 -2.24
N GLU A 10 10.25 -39.75 -2.97
CA GLU A 10 10.94 -40.98 -2.62
C GLU A 10 11.62 -40.86 -1.24
N TYR A 11 12.18 -39.69 -0.93
CA TYR A 11 12.76 -39.41 0.38
C TYR A 11 11.70 -39.47 1.51
N LEU A 12 10.51 -38.90 1.29
CA LEU A 12 9.40 -38.97 2.25
C LEU A 12 8.91 -40.40 2.46
N GLU A 13 8.81 -41.19 1.40
CA GLU A 13 8.45 -42.61 1.49
C GLU A 13 9.48 -43.41 2.29
N SER A 14 10.76 -43.19 2.05
CA SER A 14 11.87 -43.78 2.81
C SER A 14 11.80 -43.40 4.30
N CYS A 15 11.49 -42.14 4.60
CA CYS A 15 11.32 -41.67 5.98
C CYS A 15 10.16 -42.39 6.67
N LEU A 16 9.00 -42.51 6.02
CA LEU A 16 7.82 -43.20 6.55
C LEU A 16 8.10 -44.69 6.81
N GLN A 17 8.82 -45.35 5.90
CA GLN A 17 9.21 -46.74 6.07
C GLN A 17 10.12 -46.91 7.30
N LYS A 18 11.10 -46.02 7.47
CA LYS A 18 12.00 -46.03 8.62
C LYS A 18 11.28 -45.78 9.95
N VAL A 19 10.25 -44.93 9.98
CA VAL A 19 9.40 -44.72 11.18
C VAL A 19 8.64 -46.00 11.54
N LYS A 20 8.13 -46.74 10.54
CA LYS A 20 7.47 -48.03 10.77
C LYS A 20 8.43 -49.07 11.36
N GLU A 21 9.65 -49.15 10.83
CA GLU A 21 10.69 -50.05 11.33
C GLU A 21 11.12 -49.73 12.77
N LEU A 22 11.12 -48.44 13.14
CA LEU A 22 11.43 -47.98 14.50
C LEU A 22 10.30 -48.25 15.51
N GLY A 23 9.15 -48.76 15.07
CA GLY A 23 8.02 -49.07 15.95
C GLY A 23 7.09 -47.89 16.23
N GLY A 24 7.09 -46.87 15.36
CA GLY A 24 6.17 -45.74 15.42
C GLY A 24 6.83 -44.40 15.75
N CYS A 25 6.03 -43.34 15.69
CA CYS A 25 6.49 -41.95 15.78
C CYS A 25 7.17 -41.61 17.12
N ASP A 26 6.79 -42.29 18.21
CA ASP A 26 7.33 -42.05 19.57
C ASP A 26 8.81 -42.41 19.71
N LYS A 27 9.37 -43.11 18.72
CA LYS A 27 10.79 -43.54 18.69
C LYS A 27 11.66 -42.66 17.80
N VAL A 28 11.08 -41.67 17.13
CA VAL A 28 11.81 -40.75 16.24
C VAL A 28 12.53 -39.67 17.08
N LYS A 29 13.83 -39.52 16.83
CA LYS A 29 14.68 -38.44 17.38
C LYS A 29 15.03 -37.41 16.29
N TRP A 30 15.50 -36.24 16.70
CA TRP A 30 15.81 -35.13 15.80
C TRP A 30 16.86 -35.46 14.72
N ASP A 31 17.72 -36.43 14.95
CA ASP A 31 18.81 -36.87 14.07
C ASP A 31 18.47 -38.10 13.21
N THR A 32 17.28 -38.67 13.36
CA THR A 32 16.86 -39.95 12.73
C THR A 32 17.01 -39.97 11.20
N PHE A 33 16.88 -38.82 10.56
CA PHE A 33 16.92 -38.65 9.09
C PHE A 33 18.10 -37.80 8.63
N VAL A 34 19.04 -37.48 9.52
CA VAL A 34 20.25 -36.72 9.16
C VAL A 34 21.30 -37.69 8.64
N SER A 35 21.67 -37.58 7.35
CA SER A 35 22.75 -38.39 6.78
C SER A 35 24.10 -37.99 7.39
N GLN A 36 24.91 -38.97 7.83
CA GLN A 36 26.25 -38.70 8.38
C GLN A 36 27.31 -38.36 7.31
N GLU A 37 26.96 -38.35 6.03
CA GLU A 37 27.89 -38.05 4.95
C GLU A 37 28.19 -36.54 4.85
N LYS A 38 29.41 -36.15 5.23
CA LYS A 38 29.96 -34.82 4.93
C LYS A 38 30.31 -34.76 3.44
N LYS A 39 29.39 -34.29 2.60
CA LYS A 39 29.75 -33.84 1.24
C LYS A 39 30.62 -32.58 1.33
N THR A 40 31.85 -32.65 0.83
CA THR A 40 32.75 -31.51 0.67
C THR A 40 32.22 -30.57 -0.41
N LEU A 41 32.20 -29.26 -0.12
CA LEU A 41 31.75 -28.24 -1.08
C LEU A 41 32.76 -28.08 -2.22
N PRO A 42 32.32 -27.85 -3.46
CA PRO A 42 33.22 -27.47 -4.55
C PRO A 42 33.77 -26.05 -4.31
N PRO A 43 34.98 -25.74 -4.82
CA PRO A 43 35.61 -24.45 -4.59
C PRO A 43 34.86 -23.33 -5.30
N LEU A 44 34.68 -22.22 -4.59
CA LEU A 44 34.17 -20.96 -5.14
C LEU A 44 35.24 -20.34 -6.05
N ASN A 45 35.05 -20.42 -7.37
CA ASN A 45 35.73 -19.53 -8.29
C ASN A 45 34.87 -19.20 -9.52
N GLY A 46 34.60 -17.90 -9.67
CA GLY A 46 34.80 -17.14 -10.90
C GLY A 46 34.01 -17.53 -12.16
N GLY A 47 32.91 -16.80 -12.40
CA GLY A 47 32.49 -16.29 -13.71
C GLY A 47 32.29 -17.28 -14.86
N GLN A 48 31.02 -17.51 -15.23
CA GLN A 48 30.62 -17.65 -16.65
C GLN A 48 29.10 -17.52 -16.83
N SER A 49 28.73 -16.85 -17.93
CA SER A 49 27.38 -16.50 -18.38
C SER A 49 26.32 -17.59 -18.25
N ARG A 50 25.14 -17.23 -17.72
CA ARG A 50 23.92 -18.00 -17.88
C ARG A 50 23.50 -18.01 -19.35
N ARG A 51 23.71 -19.15 -20.03
CA ARG A 51 23.01 -19.50 -21.27
C ARG A 51 21.64 -20.08 -20.93
N SER A 52 20.65 -19.62 -21.70
CA SER A 52 19.29 -20.12 -21.84
C SER A 52 19.21 -21.63 -22.04
N PHE A 53 18.35 -22.29 -21.28
CA PHE A 53 17.80 -23.61 -21.63
C PHE A 53 16.28 -23.57 -21.49
N LEU A 54 15.61 -23.31 -22.61
CA LEU A 54 14.24 -23.75 -22.83
C LEU A 54 14.28 -25.23 -23.22
N ARG A 55 13.51 -26.07 -22.55
CA ARG A 55 13.04 -27.34 -23.11
C ARG A 55 11.62 -27.58 -22.65
N ASN A 56 10.72 -27.63 -23.63
CA ASN A 56 9.33 -28.03 -23.50
C ASN A 56 9.24 -29.48 -23.04
N GLU A 57 8.47 -29.75 -22.00
CA GLU A 57 7.61 -30.94 -21.93
C GLU A 57 6.26 -30.55 -21.37
N SER A 58 5.24 -30.97 -22.10
CA SER A 58 3.83 -30.86 -21.83
C SER A 58 3.43 -31.84 -20.73
N ASP A 59 2.85 -31.35 -19.65
CA ASP A 59 1.90 -32.15 -18.87
C ASP A 59 0.81 -31.24 -18.28
N THR A 60 -0.40 -31.47 -18.79
CA THR A 60 -1.68 -30.97 -18.31
C THR A 60 -2.05 -31.67 -17.02
N ASP A 61 -1.85 -31.00 -15.89
CA ASP A 61 -2.75 -30.91 -14.72
C ASP A 61 -1.90 -30.55 -13.51
N LEU A 62 -1.86 -29.25 -13.18
CA LEU A 62 -1.49 -28.66 -11.88
C LEU A 62 -1.52 -27.12 -12.04
N SER A 63 -2.68 -26.56 -12.32
CA SER A 63 -2.88 -25.10 -12.36
C SER A 63 -3.83 -24.65 -11.27
N GLU A 64 -3.52 -24.94 -10.01
CA GLU A 64 -4.24 -24.33 -8.87
C GLU A 64 -3.39 -24.33 -7.59
N THR A 65 -2.12 -23.93 -7.71
CA THR A 65 -1.28 -23.63 -6.54
C THR A 65 -0.37 -22.45 -6.86
N ALA A 66 -0.63 -21.35 -6.16
CA ALA A 66 0.26 -20.20 -6.00
C ALA A 66 0.88 -19.65 -7.31
N GLU A 67 0.24 -18.65 -7.91
CA GLU A 67 0.98 -17.62 -8.63
C GLU A 67 1.94 -16.96 -7.63
N LEU A 68 3.12 -17.55 -7.47
CA LEU A 68 4.34 -16.88 -7.04
C LEU A 68 4.53 -15.75 -8.05
N ILE A 69 3.98 -14.58 -7.71
CA ILE A 69 4.41 -13.33 -8.34
C ILE A 69 5.84 -13.16 -7.88
N GLU A 70 6.80 -13.67 -8.66
CA GLU A 70 8.17 -13.19 -8.60
C GLU A 70 8.09 -11.66 -8.60
N GLU A 71 8.80 -11.00 -7.67
CA GLU A 71 8.92 -9.55 -7.61
C GLU A 71 9.65 -9.05 -8.86
N TYR A 72 8.97 -9.06 -10.00
CA TYR A 72 9.46 -8.46 -11.23
C TYR A 72 9.37 -6.94 -11.07
N GLU A 73 10.51 -6.27 -11.20
CA GLU A 73 10.55 -4.84 -11.42
C GLU A 73 9.76 -4.53 -12.70
N VAL A 74 8.76 -3.65 -12.60
CA VAL A 74 7.85 -3.32 -13.72
C VAL A 74 8.60 -2.63 -14.86
N PHE A 75 9.66 -1.89 -14.52
CA PHE A 75 10.53 -1.20 -15.46
C PHE A 75 11.96 -1.68 -15.28
N ASP A 76 12.66 -1.90 -16.38
CA ASP A 76 14.08 -2.26 -16.38
C ASP A 76 14.91 -1.09 -15.82
N PRO A 77 15.64 -1.25 -14.70
CA PRO A 77 16.42 -0.19 -14.08
C PRO A 77 17.60 0.29 -14.95
N THR A 78 17.96 -0.47 -15.99
CA THR A 78 19.01 -0.08 -16.94
C THR A 78 18.51 0.86 -18.05
N ARG A 79 17.20 1.09 -18.14
CA ARG A 79 16.55 1.94 -19.14
C ARG A 79 15.88 3.15 -18.49
N PRO A 80 15.78 4.28 -19.20
CA PRO A 80 14.97 5.40 -18.72
C PRO A 80 13.51 4.96 -18.62
N ARG A 81 12.91 5.13 -17.43
CA ARG A 81 11.50 4.77 -17.22
C ARG A 81 10.57 5.62 -18.08
N PRO A 82 9.46 5.08 -18.58
CA PRO A 82 8.43 5.86 -19.24
C PRO A 82 7.90 6.99 -18.35
N LYS A 83 7.47 8.09 -18.97
CA LYS A 83 6.68 9.12 -18.30
C LYS A 83 5.29 8.60 -17.98
N ILE A 84 4.83 8.69 -16.73
CA ILE A 84 3.50 8.22 -16.33
C ILE A 84 2.59 9.41 -16.00
N ILE A 85 1.47 9.47 -16.73
CA ILE A 85 0.37 10.41 -16.47
C ILE A 85 -0.84 9.62 -15.96
N LEU A 86 -1.35 9.99 -14.80
CA LEU A 86 -2.62 9.45 -14.28
C LEU A 86 -3.74 10.45 -14.54
N VAL A 87 -4.87 10.00 -15.07
CA VAL A 87 -6.04 10.85 -15.34
C VAL A 87 -7.19 10.47 -14.41
N ILE A 88 -7.51 11.37 -13.48
CA ILE A 88 -8.53 11.21 -12.45
C ILE A 88 -9.66 12.23 -12.60
N GLY A 89 -10.83 11.93 -12.04
CA GLY A 89 -12.05 12.72 -12.22
C GLY A 89 -13.33 11.90 -12.18
N GLY A 90 -14.47 12.58 -12.06
CA GLY A 90 -15.78 11.94 -11.90
C GLY A 90 -16.22 11.11 -13.10
N PRO A 91 -17.06 10.08 -12.94
CA PRO A 91 -17.66 9.37 -14.08
C PRO A 91 -18.38 10.39 -14.98
N GLY A 92 -18.06 10.44 -16.27
CA GLY A 92 -18.62 11.45 -17.20
C GLY A 92 -17.83 12.76 -17.31
N SER A 93 -16.72 12.94 -16.58
CA SER A 93 -15.89 14.16 -16.66
C SER A 93 -15.04 14.29 -17.93
N GLY A 94 -15.08 13.32 -18.84
CA GLY A 94 -14.26 13.35 -20.07
C GLY A 94 -12.88 12.70 -19.95
N LYS A 95 -12.54 12.03 -18.84
CA LYS A 95 -11.21 11.39 -18.64
C LYS A 95 -10.73 10.56 -19.82
N GLY A 96 -11.54 9.62 -20.30
CA GLY A 96 -11.16 8.75 -21.42
C GLY A 96 -10.87 9.53 -22.70
N THR A 97 -11.68 10.57 -22.98
CA THR A 97 -11.48 11.44 -24.15
C THR A 97 -10.18 12.22 -24.04
N GLN A 98 -9.96 12.89 -22.90
CA GLN A 98 -8.73 13.64 -22.67
C GLN A 98 -7.50 12.73 -22.63
N SER A 99 -7.61 11.54 -22.06
CA SER A 99 -6.51 10.56 -22.00
C SER A 99 -6.09 10.08 -23.39
N LEU A 100 -7.06 9.86 -24.29
CA LEU A 100 -6.78 9.51 -25.69
C LEU A 100 -6.10 10.67 -26.42
N LYS A 101 -6.58 11.91 -26.27
CA LYS A 101 -5.94 13.08 -26.88
C LYS A 101 -4.51 13.29 -26.37
N ILE A 102 -4.25 13.09 -25.08
CA ILE A 102 -2.90 13.15 -24.49
C ILE A 102 -2.03 12.05 -25.11
N ALA A 103 -2.53 10.81 -25.17
CA ALA A 103 -1.82 9.68 -25.74
C ALA A 103 -1.42 9.93 -27.20
N GLU A 104 -2.36 10.41 -28.03
CA GLU A 104 -2.12 10.73 -29.44
C GLU A 104 -1.12 11.87 -29.62
N ARG A 105 -1.26 12.97 -28.87
CA ARG A 105 -0.38 14.16 -29.00
C ARG A 105 1.07 13.87 -28.62
N TYR A 106 1.29 13.09 -27.57
CA TYR A 106 2.62 12.83 -27.03
C TYR A 106 3.20 11.47 -27.46
N GLY A 107 2.48 10.70 -28.26
CA GLY A 107 2.89 9.35 -28.65
C GLY A 107 2.98 8.39 -27.46
N PHE A 108 2.13 8.58 -26.44
CA PHE A 108 2.13 7.76 -25.23
C PHE A 108 1.15 6.60 -25.36
N GLN A 109 1.46 5.49 -24.70
CA GLN A 109 0.57 4.34 -24.65
C GLN A 109 -0.62 4.60 -23.72
N TYR A 110 -1.83 4.49 -24.27
CA TYR A 110 -3.08 4.61 -23.51
C TYR A 110 -3.46 3.30 -22.82
N ILE A 111 -3.82 3.38 -21.53
CA ILE A 111 -4.34 2.27 -20.72
C ILE A 111 -5.62 2.69 -20.01
N SER A 112 -6.76 2.11 -20.40
CA SER A 112 -8.00 2.23 -19.63
C SER A 112 -8.12 1.09 -18.62
N VAL A 113 -8.01 1.40 -17.33
CA VAL A 113 -8.13 0.39 -16.26
C VAL A 113 -9.51 -0.25 -16.26
N GLY A 114 -10.55 0.54 -16.56
CA GLY A 114 -11.91 0.02 -16.68
C GLY A 114 -12.06 -1.01 -17.81
N GLU A 115 -11.39 -0.82 -18.95
CA GLU A 115 -11.43 -1.79 -20.05
C GLU A 115 -10.59 -3.02 -19.77
N LEU A 116 -9.43 -2.85 -19.15
CA LEU A 116 -8.55 -3.94 -18.75
C LEU A 116 -9.30 -4.94 -17.85
N LEU A 117 -9.96 -4.42 -16.81
CA LEU A 117 -10.79 -5.24 -15.91
C LEU A 117 -11.96 -5.90 -16.64
N ARG A 118 -12.66 -5.17 -17.52
CA ARG A 118 -13.75 -5.75 -18.32
C ARG A 118 -13.25 -6.87 -19.23
N LYS A 119 -12.15 -6.69 -19.95
CA LYS A 119 -11.56 -7.73 -20.82
C LYS A 119 -11.20 -8.97 -20.01
N LYS A 120 -10.58 -8.80 -18.84
CA LYS A 120 -10.19 -9.91 -17.94
C LYS A 120 -11.39 -10.67 -17.38
N ILE A 121 -12.49 -9.96 -17.07
CA ILE A 121 -13.76 -10.59 -16.68
C ILE A 121 -14.32 -11.47 -17.80
N HIS A 122 -14.31 -10.99 -19.05
CA HIS A 122 -14.84 -11.77 -20.18
C HIS A 122 -13.97 -12.99 -20.50
N SER A 123 -12.64 -12.87 -20.39
CA SER A 123 -11.70 -13.98 -20.66
C SER A 123 -11.67 -15.04 -19.56
N THR A 124 -12.10 -14.72 -18.34
CA THR A 124 -11.93 -15.56 -17.14
C THR A 124 -13.27 -15.89 -16.46
N SER A 125 -14.33 -16.04 -17.27
CA SER A 125 -15.72 -16.14 -16.83
C SER A 125 -16.05 -17.37 -15.97
N SER A 126 -15.17 -18.39 -15.92
CA SER A 126 -15.28 -19.56 -15.03
C SER A 126 -14.66 -19.36 -13.63
N ASN A 127 -13.89 -18.29 -13.41
CA ASN A 127 -13.20 -18.07 -12.14
C ASN A 127 -14.09 -17.32 -11.14
N ARG A 128 -14.28 -17.91 -9.95
CA ARG A 128 -15.12 -17.39 -8.85
C ARG A 128 -14.72 -15.96 -8.41
N LYS A 129 -13.42 -15.62 -8.46
CA LYS A 129 -12.89 -14.27 -8.16
C LYS A 129 -13.39 -13.24 -9.18
N TRP A 130 -13.26 -13.54 -10.48
CA TRP A 130 -13.66 -12.64 -11.55
C TRP A 130 -15.17 -12.50 -11.69
N SER A 131 -15.94 -13.55 -11.35
CA SER A 131 -17.40 -13.48 -11.23
C SER A 131 -17.87 -12.48 -10.16
N LEU A 132 -17.19 -12.44 -9.00
CA LEU A 132 -17.49 -11.47 -7.94
C LEU A 132 -17.12 -10.04 -8.36
N ILE A 133 -15.95 -9.86 -8.98
CA ILE A 133 -15.51 -8.54 -9.51
C ILE A 133 -16.49 -8.05 -10.58
N ALA A 134 -16.96 -8.92 -11.47
CA ALA A 134 -17.96 -8.59 -12.48
C ALA A 134 -19.26 -8.08 -11.86
N LYS A 135 -19.74 -8.75 -10.80
CA LYS A 135 -20.93 -8.33 -10.05
C LYS A 135 -20.75 -6.93 -9.46
N ILE A 136 -19.58 -6.63 -8.90
CA ILE A 136 -19.27 -5.37 -8.22
C ILE A 136 -19.11 -4.21 -9.22
N ILE A 137 -18.47 -4.45 -10.36
CA ILE A 137 -18.36 -3.43 -11.43
C ILE A 137 -19.75 -3.12 -12.02
N THR A 138 -20.59 -4.14 -12.20
CA THR A 138 -21.96 -4.01 -12.74
C THR A 138 -22.89 -3.26 -11.79
N THR A 139 -22.68 -3.39 -10.47
CA THR A 139 -23.45 -2.65 -9.46
C THR A 139 -22.96 -1.21 -9.27
N GLY A 140 -21.91 -0.77 -9.98
CA GLY A 140 -21.36 0.58 -9.90
C GLY A 140 -20.46 0.82 -8.69
N GLU A 141 -20.05 -0.25 -8.00
CA GLU A 141 -19.09 -0.18 -6.90
C GLU A 141 -17.65 -0.12 -7.40
N LEU A 142 -16.72 0.26 -6.51
CA LEU A 142 -15.28 0.21 -6.81
C LEU A 142 -14.86 -1.24 -7.00
N ALA A 143 -13.98 -1.50 -7.98
CA ALA A 143 -13.43 -2.84 -8.17
C ALA A 143 -12.74 -3.29 -6.86
N PRO A 144 -13.01 -4.52 -6.35
CA PRO A 144 -12.44 -4.96 -5.09
C PRO A 144 -10.96 -5.32 -5.22
N GLN A 145 -10.26 -5.15 -4.09
CA GLN A 145 -8.87 -5.52 -3.82
C GLN A 145 -7.83 -4.66 -4.53
N LYS A 146 -7.05 -3.93 -3.70
CA LYS A 146 -5.88 -3.13 -4.08
C LYS A 146 -4.91 -3.93 -4.96
N GLU A 147 -4.73 -5.21 -4.65
CA GLU A 147 -3.83 -6.11 -5.37
C GLU A 147 -4.34 -6.43 -6.78
N THR A 148 -5.63 -6.74 -6.98
CA THR A 148 -6.09 -7.24 -8.30
C THR A 148 -5.99 -6.17 -9.39
N THR A 149 -6.37 -4.92 -9.10
CA THR A 149 -6.27 -3.84 -10.11
C THR A 149 -4.81 -3.50 -10.41
N ILE A 150 -3.96 -3.43 -9.38
CA ILE A 150 -2.53 -3.17 -9.55
C ILE A 150 -1.85 -4.30 -10.32
N THR A 151 -2.15 -5.56 -10.02
CA THR A 151 -1.60 -6.72 -10.74
C THR A 151 -1.94 -6.68 -12.22
N GLU A 152 -3.17 -6.33 -12.59
CA GLU A 152 -3.53 -6.19 -14.00
C GLU A 152 -2.79 -5.03 -14.67
N ILE A 153 -2.66 -3.88 -13.99
CA ILE A 153 -1.87 -2.75 -14.51
C ILE A 153 -0.41 -3.19 -14.69
N LYS A 154 0.21 -3.84 -13.70
CA LYS A 154 1.57 -4.39 -13.80
C LYS A 154 1.74 -5.33 -14.99
N GLN A 155 0.86 -6.31 -15.12
CA GLN A 155 0.89 -7.26 -16.22
C GLN A 155 0.81 -6.54 -17.57
N LYS A 156 -0.04 -5.50 -17.66
CA LYS A 156 -0.14 -4.71 -18.88
C LYS A 156 1.13 -3.91 -19.16
N LEU A 157 1.72 -3.29 -18.14
CA LEU A 157 2.96 -2.51 -18.24
C LEU A 157 4.16 -3.37 -18.66
N MET A 158 4.28 -4.58 -18.11
CA MET A 158 5.34 -5.53 -18.48
C MET A 158 5.27 -5.97 -19.95
N GLN A 159 4.10 -5.85 -20.59
CA GLN A 159 3.92 -6.14 -22.01
C GLN A 159 4.31 -4.98 -22.93
N ILE A 160 4.58 -3.79 -22.39
CA ILE A 160 4.92 -2.56 -23.14
C ILE A 160 6.19 -1.89 -22.57
N PRO A 161 7.32 -2.60 -22.46
CA PRO A 161 8.50 -2.11 -21.75
C PRO A 161 9.22 -0.93 -22.44
N ASP A 162 8.96 -0.68 -23.72
CA ASP A 162 9.74 0.23 -24.58
C ASP A 162 9.03 1.55 -24.91
N GLU A 163 7.94 1.87 -24.19
CA GLU A 163 7.18 3.11 -24.42
C GLU A 163 7.87 4.33 -23.81
N GLU A 164 7.80 5.49 -24.47
CA GLU A 164 8.34 6.75 -23.94
C GLU A 164 7.45 7.35 -22.84
N GLY A 165 6.15 7.05 -22.88
CA GLY A 165 5.22 7.45 -21.84
C GLY A 165 3.90 6.68 -21.89
N ILE A 166 3.19 6.72 -20.77
CA ILE A 166 1.98 5.95 -20.51
C ILE A 166 0.93 6.87 -19.88
N VAL A 167 -0.29 6.82 -20.41
CA VAL A 167 -1.46 7.52 -19.86
C VAL A 167 -2.43 6.48 -19.29
N ILE A 168 -2.69 6.56 -17.99
CA ILE A 168 -3.59 5.64 -17.29
C ILE A 168 -4.90 6.34 -16.95
N ASP A 169 -6.00 5.88 -17.56
CA ASP A 169 -7.36 6.42 -17.35
C ASP A 169 -8.13 5.64 -16.27
N GLY A 170 -8.80 6.40 -15.40
CA GLY A 170 -9.83 5.89 -14.50
C GLY A 170 -9.28 5.22 -13.24
N PHE A 171 -8.03 5.56 -12.90
CA PHE A 171 -7.25 5.07 -11.77
C PHE A 171 -6.24 6.15 -11.34
N PRO A 172 -5.90 6.28 -10.05
CA PRO A 172 -6.52 5.65 -8.88
C PRO A 172 -7.90 6.26 -8.57
N ARG A 173 -8.70 5.54 -7.78
CA ARG A 173 -10.05 5.99 -7.36
C ARG A 173 -10.15 6.29 -5.87
N ASP A 174 -9.14 5.94 -5.10
CA ASP A 174 -8.98 6.26 -3.68
C ASP A 174 -7.48 6.36 -3.34
N VAL A 175 -7.17 6.88 -2.15
CA VAL A 175 -5.79 7.07 -1.67
C VAL A 175 -5.04 5.75 -1.56
N ALA A 176 -5.73 4.67 -1.22
CA ALA A 176 -5.06 3.39 -1.03
C ALA A 176 -4.59 2.76 -2.34
N GLN A 177 -5.34 2.96 -3.43
CA GLN A 177 -4.93 2.62 -4.78
C GLN A 177 -3.73 3.45 -5.24
N ALA A 178 -3.71 4.75 -4.92
CA ALA A 178 -2.57 5.63 -5.22
C ALA A 178 -1.29 5.13 -4.51
N LEU A 179 -1.37 4.87 -3.20
CA LEU A 179 -0.26 4.32 -2.42
C LEU A 179 0.23 2.97 -2.97
N SER A 180 -0.70 2.09 -3.35
CA SER A 180 -0.34 0.77 -3.90
C SER A 180 0.34 0.89 -5.26
N PHE A 181 -0.07 1.86 -6.09
CA PHE A 181 0.57 2.13 -7.38
C PHE A 181 1.99 2.65 -7.19
N GLU A 182 2.19 3.58 -6.27
CA GLU A 182 3.51 4.13 -5.98
C GLU A 182 4.48 3.10 -5.39
N ASP A 183 4.00 2.26 -4.46
CA ASP A 183 4.79 1.19 -3.85
C ASP A 183 5.20 0.10 -4.85
N GLN A 184 4.27 -0.25 -5.75
CA GLN A 184 4.41 -1.46 -6.53
C GLN A 184 4.80 -1.24 -7.99
N ILE A 185 4.57 -0.04 -8.53
CA ILE A 185 4.85 0.32 -9.93
C ILE A 185 5.86 1.46 -9.97
N CYS A 186 5.41 2.69 -9.68
CA CYS A 186 6.27 3.87 -9.52
C CYS A 186 5.45 5.09 -9.09
N THR A 187 6.12 6.15 -8.66
CA THR A 187 5.49 7.48 -8.55
C THR A 187 5.16 8.03 -9.94
N PRO A 188 3.93 8.55 -10.19
CA PRO A 188 3.60 9.18 -11.46
C PRO A 188 4.33 10.50 -11.64
N ASP A 189 4.59 10.90 -12.88
CA ASP A 189 5.19 12.21 -13.18
C ASP A 189 4.16 13.34 -13.13
N LEU A 190 2.90 13.03 -13.45
CA LEU A 190 1.79 13.98 -13.45
C LEU A 190 0.46 13.28 -13.16
N VAL A 191 -0.37 13.93 -12.35
CA VAL A 191 -1.77 13.58 -12.16
C VAL A 191 -2.65 14.70 -12.71
N VAL A 192 -3.46 14.38 -13.71
CA VAL A 192 -4.45 15.29 -14.31
C VAL A 192 -5.79 15.05 -13.62
N PHE A 193 -6.33 16.08 -12.96
CA PHE A 193 -7.64 16.03 -12.33
C PHE A 193 -8.66 16.86 -13.11
N LEU A 194 -9.68 16.18 -13.64
CA LEU A 194 -10.80 16.79 -14.32
C LEU A 194 -11.91 17.09 -13.31
N ALA A 195 -11.93 18.33 -12.82
CA ALA A 195 -12.99 18.86 -11.96
C ALA A 195 -14.22 19.18 -12.81
N CYS A 196 -15.40 18.71 -12.40
CA CYS A 196 -16.62 18.87 -13.18
C CYS A 196 -17.81 18.91 -12.23
N ALA A 197 -18.74 19.83 -12.46
CA ALA A 197 -19.91 19.97 -11.63
C ALA A 197 -20.75 18.68 -11.62
N ASN A 198 -21.27 18.32 -10.45
CA ASN A 198 -22.09 17.11 -10.27
C ASN A 198 -23.30 17.04 -11.22
N GLN A 199 -23.86 18.21 -11.57
CA GLN A 199 -24.98 18.31 -12.49
C GLN A 199 -24.56 17.92 -13.91
N ARG A 200 -23.42 18.44 -14.40
CA ARG A 200 -22.83 18.09 -15.69
C ARG A 200 -22.43 16.62 -15.77
N LEU A 201 -21.82 16.06 -14.72
CA LEU A 201 -21.48 14.63 -14.65
C LEU A 201 -22.72 13.75 -14.85
N LYS A 202 -23.82 14.07 -14.15
CA LYS A 202 -25.10 13.34 -14.29
C LYS A 202 -25.65 13.42 -15.71
N GLU A 203 -25.70 14.63 -16.29
CA GLU A 203 -26.19 14.84 -17.66
C GLU A 203 -25.37 14.06 -18.69
N ARG A 204 -24.04 14.12 -18.58
CA ARG A 204 -23.13 13.38 -19.48
C ARG A 204 -23.29 11.86 -19.32
N LEU A 205 -23.51 11.36 -18.10
CA LEU A 205 -23.75 9.93 -17.86
C LEU A 205 -25.10 9.46 -18.39
N LEU A 206 -26.16 10.25 -18.25
CA LEU A 206 -27.48 9.93 -18.80
C LEU A 206 -27.45 9.87 -20.32
N LYS A 207 -26.86 10.88 -20.99
CA LYS A 207 -26.67 10.86 -22.45
C LYS A 207 -25.86 9.64 -22.91
N ARG A 208 -24.84 9.24 -22.14
CA ARG A 208 -24.04 8.05 -22.44
C ARG A 208 -24.83 6.76 -22.33
N ALA A 209 -25.68 6.62 -21.32
CA ALA A 209 -26.55 5.46 -21.15
C ALA A 209 -27.55 5.31 -22.31
N GLU A 210 -28.06 6.43 -22.83
CA GLU A 210 -28.96 6.46 -23.99
C GLU A 210 -28.25 6.10 -25.31
N GLN A 211 -26.98 6.48 -25.48
CA GLN A 211 -26.26 6.38 -26.76
C GLN A 211 -25.35 5.17 -26.90
N GLN A 212 -24.70 4.70 -25.83
CA GLN A 212 -23.58 3.74 -25.90
C GLN A 212 -23.89 2.35 -25.33
N GLY A 213 -25.06 2.15 -24.71
CA GLY A 213 -25.56 0.80 -24.35
C GLY A 213 -24.60 -0.07 -23.55
N ARG A 214 -23.94 0.48 -22.51
CA ARG A 214 -23.07 -0.31 -21.61
C ARG A 214 -23.92 -1.20 -20.68
N PRO A 215 -23.55 -2.48 -20.48
CA PRO A 215 -24.31 -3.40 -19.64
C PRO A 215 -24.37 -3.00 -18.15
N ASP A 216 -23.48 -2.11 -17.71
CA ASP A 216 -23.32 -1.59 -16.36
C ASP A 216 -23.83 -0.15 -16.16
N ASP A 217 -24.35 0.50 -17.21
CA ASP A 217 -24.86 1.88 -17.16
C ASP A 217 -26.34 1.92 -16.74
N ASN A 218 -26.66 1.33 -15.59
CA ASN A 218 -27.97 1.51 -14.96
C ASN A 218 -27.99 2.73 -14.03
N LEU A 219 -29.18 3.32 -13.83
CA LEU A 219 -29.37 4.55 -13.05
C LEU A 219 -28.84 4.42 -11.61
N LYS A 220 -28.97 3.24 -10.99
CA LYS A 220 -28.45 2.93 -9.65
C LYS A 220 -26.92 2.83 -9.62
N ALA A 221 -26.30 2.20 -10.61
CA ALA A 221 -24.85 2.09 -10.74
C ALA A 221 -24.21 3.46 -10.98
N THR A 222 -24.85 4.29 -11.81
CA THR A 222 -24.43 5.68 -12.07
C THR A 222 -24.44 6.52 -10.79
N GLN A 223 -25.52 6.45 -10.02
CA GLN A 223 -25.64 7.14 -8.73
C GLN A 223 -24.57 6.67 -7.74
N ARG A 224 -24.33 5.36 -7.64
CA ARG A 224 -23.28 4.79 -6.77
C ARG A 224 -21.88 5.25 -7.17
N ARG A 225 -21.57 5.28 -8.48
CA ARG A 225 -20.26 5.79 -8.97
C ARG A 225 -20.04 7.26 -8.60
N LEU A 226 -21.07 8.09 -8.73
CA LEU A 226 -20.99 9.50 -8.33
C LEU A 226 -20.82 9.64 -6.82
N MET A 227 -21.54 8.85 -6.02
CA MET A 227 -21.42 8.86 -4.56
C MET A 227 -20.03 8.44 -4.11
N ASN A 228 -19.52 7.33 -4.64
CA ASN A 228 -18.17 6.82 -4.35
C ASN A 228 -17.10 7.84 -4.77
N PHE A 229 -17.25 8.47 -5.94
CA PHE A 229 -16.34 9.53 -6.37
C PHE A 229 -16.37 10.71 -5.39
N LYS A 230 -17.54 11.18 -4.96
CA LYS A 230 -17.62 12.28 -3.97
C LYS A 230 -16.93 11.95 -2.65
N GLN A 231 -17.09 10.72 -2.16
CA GLN A 231 -16.49 10.29 -0.90
C GLN A 231 -14.96 10.18 -0.99
N ASN A 232 -14.43 9.70 -2.12
CA ASN A 232 -13.01 9.37 -2.24
C ASN A 232 -12.17 10.45 -2.95
N ALA A 233 -12.79 11.35 -3.73
CA ALA A 233 -12.07 12.33 -4.52
C ALA A 233 -11.34 13.36 -3.66
N ALA A 234 -11.98 13.92 -2.63
CA ALA A 234 -11.35 14.96 -1.82
C ALA A 234 -10.07 14.47 -1.10
N PRO A 235 -10.07 13.30 -0.41
CA PRO A 235 -8.84 12.74 0.15
C PRO A 235 -7.77 12.44 -0.92
N LEU A 236 -8.16 11.93 -2.08
CA LEU A 236 -7.23 11.59 -3.16
C LEU A 236 -6.58 12.81 -3.82
N VAL A 237 -7.36 13.86 -4.07
CA VAL A 237 -6.87 15.14 -4.61
C VAL A 237 -5.91 15.77 -3.60
N LYS A 238 -6.30 15.83 -2.32
CA LYS A 238 -5.43 16.34 -1.25
C LYS A 238 -4.10 15.58 -1.19
N TYR A 239 -4.15 14.24 -1.26
CA TYR A 239 -2.96 13.39 -1.26
C TYR A 239 -1.96 13.76 -2.39
N PHE A 240 -2.42 13.93 -3.63
CA PHE A 240 -1.51 14.31 -4.72
C PHE A 240 -1.14 15.80 -4.75
N GLN A 241 -1.99 16.66 -4.16
CA GLN A 241 -1.73 18.09 -4.00
C GLN A 241 -0.58 18.33 -3.02
N GLU A 242 -0.58 17.65 -1.87
CA GLU A 242 0.51 17.69 -0.89
C GLU A 242 1.86 17.23 -1.48
N LYS A 243 1.82 16.36 -2.49
CA LYS A 243 3.02 15.90 -3.21
C LYS A 243 3.44 16.80 -4.39
N GLY A 244 2.64 17.81 -4.73
CA GLY A 244 2.90 18.66 -5.90
C GLY A 244 2.83 17.92 -7.25
N LEU A 245 2.13 16.78 -7.32
CA LEU A 245 2.04 15.94 -8.53
C LEU A 245 0.77 16.20 -9.35
N ILE A 246 -0.24 16.86 -8.78
CA ILE A 246 -1.55 17.06 -9.41
C ILE A 246 -1.69 18.43 -10.09
N MET A 247 -2.43 18.46 -11.20
CA MET A 247 -2.95 19.68 -11.82
C MET A 247 -4.44 19.52 -12.10
N THR A 248 -5.22 20.55 -11.78
CA THR A 248 -6.69 20.55 -11.85
C THR A 248 -7.18 21.37 -13.02
N PHE A 249 -8.13 20.82 -13.77
CA PHE A 249 -8.72 21.46 -14.94
C PHE A 249 -10.24 21.45 -14.82
N ASP A 250 -10.87 22.57 -15.19
CA ASP A 250 -12.32 22.70 -15.25
C ASP A 250 -12.88 22.01 -16.50
N ALA A 251 -13.42 20.81 -16.31
CA ALA A 251 -14.02 19.99 -17.36
C ALA A 251 -15.49 20.30 -17.64
N ASP A 252 -16.05 21.39 -17.07
CA ASP A 252 -17.35 21.94 -17.49
C ASP A 252 -17.26 22.78 -18.78
N ARG A 253 -16.05 23.23 -19.12
CA ARG A 253 -15.68 23.93 -20.36
C ARG A 253 -15.73 23.04 -21.60
N ASP A 254 -15.46 23.66 -22.75
CA ASP A 254 -15.32 22.96 -24.03
C ASP A 254 -14.16 21.96 -24.00
N GLU A 255 -14.34 20.84 -24.70
CA GLU A 255 -13.38 19.73 -24.67
C GLU A 255 -12.00 20.12 -25.23
N ASP A 256 -11.96 20.94 -26.29
CA ASP A 256 -10.72 21.34 -26.95
C ASP A 256 -9.97 22.39 -26.14
N GLU A 257 -10.69 23.31 -25.50
CA GLU A 257 -10.10 24.26 -24.55
C GLU A 257 -9.46 23.55 -23.35
N VAL A 258 -10.17 22.59 -22.76
CA VAL A 258 -9.64 21.78 -21.66
C VAL A 258 -8.40 21.01 -22.10
N PHE A 259 -8.42 20.45 -23.31
CA PHE A 259 -7.27 19.73 -23.85
C PHE A 259 -6.06 20.65 -24.10
N TYR A 260 -6.30 21.88 -24.56
CA TYR A 260 -5.25 22.89 -24.73
C TYR A 260 -4.54 23.18 -23.40
N ASP A 261 -5.31 23.44 -22.34
CA ASP A 261 -4.77 23.71 -21.00
C ASP A 261 -3.98 22.51 -20.46
N ILE A 262 -4.52 21.29 -20.62
CA ILE A 262 -3.83 20.05 -20.24
C ILE A 262 -2.52 19.92 -21.03
N SER A 263 -2.53 20.23 -22.32
CA SER A 263 -1.34 20.14 -23.16
C SER A 263 -0.25 21.08 -22.68
N MET A 264 -0.57 22.36 -22.41
CA MET A 264 0.39 23.32 -21.87
C MET A 264 0.99 22.85 -20.54
N ALA A 265 0.17 22.25 -19.68
CA ALA A 265 0.58 21.74 -18.40
C ALA A 265 1.52 20.52 -18.54
N VAL A 266 1.22 19.60 -19.45
CA VAL A 266 2.08 18.45 -19.78
C VAL A 266 3.42 18.93 -20.36
N ASP A 267 3.40 19.87 -21.32
CA ASP A 267 4.59 20.45 -21.93
C ASP A 267 5.50 21.09 -20.87
N SER A 268 4.93 21.94 -20.01
CA SER A 268 5.65 22.60 -18.92
C SER A 268 6.28 21.62 -17.92
N LYS A 269 5.54 20.58 -17.52
CA LYS A 269 5.97 19.68 -16.45
C LYS A 269 6.86 18.54 -16.91
N LEU A 270 6.60 17.97 -18.08
CA LEU A 270 7.32 16.80 -18.58
C LEU A 270 8.42 17.15 -19.60
N PHE A 271 8.31 18.30 -20.27
CA PHE A 271 9.22 18.72 -21.34
C PHE A 271 9.74 20.17 -21.18
N PRO A 272 10.27 20.56 -20.01
CA PRO A 272 10.68 21.95 -19.72
C PRO A 272 11.82 22.47 -20.62
N ASN A 273 12.58 21.57 -21.26
CA ASN A 273 13.74 21.90 -22.09
C ASN A 273 13.50 21.72 -23.60
N LYS A 274 12.26 21.48 -24.04
CA LYS A 274 11.94 21.59 -25.47
C LYS A 274 11.93 23.08 -25.80
N GLU A 275 13.05 23.59 -26.32
CA GLU A 275 13.02 24.83 -27.12
C GLU A 275 11.85 24.75 -28.09
N ALA A 276 11.20 25.89 -28.31
CA ALA A 276 10.13 26.08 -29.28
C ALA A 276 10.59 25.64 -30.67
N ALA A 277 10.50 24.34 -30.95
CA ALA A 277 10.71 23.77 -32.25
C ALA A 277 9.47 24.08 -33.08
N ALA A 278 9.53 25.23 -33.76
CA ALA A 278 8.73 25.50 -34.92
C ALA A 278 8.85 24.32 -35.91
N GLY A 279 7.70 23.84 -36.41
CA GLY A 279 7.61 23.17 -37.70
C GLY A 279 7.01 21.76 -37.71
N SER A 280 5.69 21.67 -37.74
CA SER A 280 4.99 21.21 -38.95
C SER A 280 3.52 21.61 -38.86
N SER A 281 3.21 22.68 -39.56
CA SER A 281 1.89 23.16 -39.92
C SER A 281 1.12 22.08 -40.69
N ASP A 282 -0.10 21.79 -40.27
CA ASP A 282 -1.24 21.58 -41.16
C ASP A 282 -2.49 21.86 -40.32
N LEU A 283 -2.94 23.12 -40.35
CA LEU A 283 -4.34 23.53 -40.30
C LEU A 283 -4.38 25.03 -40.64
N ASP A 284 -5.02 25.28 -41.76
CA ASP A 284 -5.09 26.52 -42.53
C ASP A 284 -5.84 27.63 -41.77
N PRO A 285 -5.20 28.77 -41.41
CA PRO A 285 -5.86 29.89 -40.75
C PRO A 285 -6.43 30.84 -41.81
N SER A 286 -7.56 30.45 -42.39
CA SER A 286 -8.47 31.37 -43.07
C SER A 286 -9.85 31.20 -42.46
N MET A 287 -10.55 32.33 -42.21
CA MET A 287 -11.74 32.50 -41.34
C MET A 287 -11.32 32.78 -39.89
N MET A 288 -11.10 34.02 -39.45
CA MET A 288 -12.14 35.05 -39.34
C MET A 288 -11.49 36.44 -39.27
N LEU A 289 -11.98 37.36 -40.10
CA LEU A 289 -11.78 38.80 -39.99
C LEU A 289 -12.97 39.39 -39.22
N ASP A 290 -12.64 40.26 -38.26
CA ASP A 290 -13.30 41.54 -37.91
C ASP A 290 -14.80 41.49 -37.52
N THR A 291 -15.29 42.03 -36.40
CA THR A 291 -15.13 43.37 -35.77
C THR A 291 -15.59 43.23 -34.31
N GLY A 292 -14.93 43.74 -33.27
CA GLY A 292 -14.84 45.14 -32.93
C GLY A 292 -16.04 45.59 -32.07
N GLU A 293 -15.89 45.60 -30.73
CA GLU A 293 -16.43 46.66 -29.86
C GLU A 293 -15.86 46.56 -28.43
N THR A 294 -15.13 47.59 -28.06
CA THR A 294 -14.65 47.92 -26.72
C THR A 294 -15.80 48.47 -25.88
N ILE A 295 -16.04 47.91 -24.69
CA ILE A 295 -16.74 48.62 -23.61
C ILE A 295 -15.91 48.50 -22.33
N ASP A 296 -15.34 49.64 -21.98
CA ASP A 296 -14.81 50.02 -20.67
C ASP A 296 -15.98 50.44 -19.77
N THR A 297 -16.14 49.80 -18.62
CA THR A 297 -16.80 50.37 -17.44
C THR A 297 -16.23 49.73 -16.18
N GLY A 298 -15.42 50.47 -15.45
CA GLY A 298 -15.18 50.23 -14.04
C GLY A 298 -16.37 50.68 -13.17
N SER A 299 -16.64 49.96 -12.09
CA SER A 299 -17.07 50.50 -10.79
C SER A 299 -17.22 49.39 -9.76
N ASP A 300 -16.43 49.53 -8.69
CA ASP A 300 -16.64 49.17 -7.28
C ASP A 300 -17.97 48.52 -6.89
N TYR A 301 -17.91 47.39 -6.16
CA TYR A 301 -18.80 47.08 -5.03
C TYR A 301 -18.14 46.07 -4.06
N GLU A 302 -17.69 46.62 -2.93
CA GLU A 302 -17.85 46.18 -1.54
C GLU A 302 -17.58 44.71 -1.14
N ASP A 303 -16.46 44.58 -0.43
CA ASP A 303 -16.17 43.67 0.68
C ASP A 303 -17.21 43.79 1.81
N GLN A 304 -17.88 42.67 2.14
CA GLN A 304 -18.48 42.39 3.46
C GLN A 304 -18.53 40.87 3.71
N GLY A 305 -17.59 40.39 4.53
CA GLY A 305 -17.87 39.68 5.79
C GLY A 305 -18.47 38.26 5.76
N ASP A 306 -17.57 37.29 5.93
CA ASP A 306 -17.57 36.20 6.92
C ASP A 306 -18.82 35.35 7.19
N ASP A 307 -18.66 34.01 7.10
CA ASP A 307 -18.55 33.21 8.34
C ASP A 307 -17.98 31.79 8.13
N GLN A 308 -16.76 31.62 8.66
CA GLN A 308 -16.24 30.50 9.46
C GLN A 308 -16.33 29.05 8.95
N LEU A 309 -15.19 28.56 8.45
CA LEU A 309 -14.54 27.34 8.95
C LEU A 309 -13.06 27.28 8.51
N ASN A 310 -12.29 28.26 8.99
CA ASN A 310 -10.82 28.14 9.07
C ASN A 310 -10.47 27.42 10.36
N VAL A 311 -10.14 26.13 10.27
CA VAL A 311 -9.43 25.43 11.34
C VAL A 311 -8.29 24.63 10.71
N PHE A 312 -7.07 24.96 11.15
CA PHE A 312 -5.75 24.41 10.83
C PHE A 312 -5.01 25.04 9.63
N GLY A 313 -4.14 26.00 9.97
CA GLY A 313 -3.24 26.70 9.05
C GLY A 313 -2.08 25.82 8.54
N GLU A 314 -1.68 26.11 7.30
CA GLU A 314 -0.64 25.43 6.52
C GLU A 314 0.78 25.55 7.10
N ASP A 315 1.05 26.48 8.01
CA ASP A 315 2.38 26.69 8.61
C ASP A 315 2.74 25.71 9.75
N THR A 316 1.79 24.92 10.24
CA THR A 316 1.97 24.06 11.43
C THR A 316 2.54 22.67 11.13
N MET A 317 2.36 22.16 9.91
CA MET A 317 2.73 20.78 9.55
C MET A 317 4.23 20.58 9.32
N GLY A 318 4.94 21.62 8.85
CA GLY A 318 6.40 21.59 8.65
C GLY A 318 7.18 21.47 9.96
N GLY A 319 6.84 22.31 10.95
CA GLY A 319 7.45 22.26 12.29
C GLY A 319 7.13 20.95 13.03
N PHE A 320 5.88 20.50 12.92
CA PHE A 320 5.43 19.24 13.52
C PHE A 320 6.25 18.01 13.07
N MET A 321 6.52 17.90 11.76
CA MET A 321 7.33 16.80 11.20
C MET A 321 8.79 16.88 11.63
N GLU A 322 9.33 18.09 11.78
CA GLU A 322 10.70 18.29 12.23
C GLU A 322 10.87 17.96 13.72
N ASP A 323 9.87 18.26 14.55
CA ASP A 323 9.85 17.95 15.97
C ASP A 323 9.74 16.44 16.21
N LEU A 324 8.89 15.74 15.44
CA LEU A 324 8.78 14.27 15.50
C LEU A 324 10.10 13.57 15.18
N ARG A 325 10.89 14.09 14.22
CA ARG A 325 12.20 13.53 13.88
C ARG A 325 13.24 13.71 14.98
N LYS A 326 13.06 14.69 15.87
CA LYS A 326 13.95 14.96 17.02
C LYS A 326 13.57 14.13 18.26
N CYS A 327 12.42 13.48 18.27
CA CYS A 327 11.99 12.65 19.38
C CYS A 327 12.72 11.31 19.43
N LYS A 328 12.97 10.82 20.65
CA LYS A 328 13.48 9.46 20.86
C LYS A 328 12.38 8.46 20.48
N ILE A 329 12.65 7.56 19.55
CA ILE A 329 11.70 6.54 19.10
C ILE A 329 12.28 5.16 19.36
N ILE A 330 11.55 4.36 20.13
CA ILE A 330 11.94 2.99 20.50
C ILE A 330 10.85 2.03 20.03
N PHE A 331 11.22 1.03 19.23
CA PHE A 331 10.32 -0.06 18.87
C PHE A 331 10.47 -1.23 19.83
N MET A 332 9.34 -1.73 20.32
CA MET A 332 9.25 -2.88 21.23
C MET A 332 8.68 -4.08 20.47
N ILE A 333 9.55 -5.04 20.14
CA ILE A 333 9.21 -6.27 19.43
C ILE A 333 9.26 -7.44 20.42
N GLY A 334 8.32 -8.37 20.30
CA GLY A 334 8.26 -9.55 21.16
C GLY A 334 6.94 -10.29 21.02
N GLY A 335 6.94 -11.59 21.29
CA GLY A 335 5.76 -12.43 21.08
C GLY A 335 4.64 -12.22 22.11
N PRO A 336 3.44 -12.76 21.86
CA PRO A 336 2.36 -12.74 22.85
C PRO A 336 2.82 -13.49 24.11
N GLY A 337 2.65 -12.89 25.30
CA GLY A 337 3.12 -13.49 26.55
C GLY A 337 4.59 -13.20 26.91
N SER A 338 5.36 -12.48 26.08
CA SER A 338 6.75 -12.10 26.42
C SER A 338 6.86 -11.02 27.51
N GLY A 339 5.75 -10.34 27.85
CA GLY A 339 5.71 -9.31 28.90
C GLY A 339 5.87 -7.85 28.42
N LYS A 340 5.86 -7.59 27.10
CA LYS A 340 5.98 -6.24 26.51
C LYS A 340 5.16 -5.17 27.21
N GLY A 341 3.83 -5.33 27.27
CA GLY A 341 2.96 -4.31 27.86
C GLY A 341 3.32 -3.98 29.31
N THR A 342 3.56 -5.00 30.14
CA THR A 342 4.00 -4.82 31.54
C THR A 342 5.32 -4.06 31.63
N GLN A 343 6.26 -4.33 30.72
CA GLN A 343 7.54 -3.63 30.69
C GLN A 343 7.41 -2.20 30.16
N CYS A 344 6.59 -1.97 29.13
CA CYS A 344 6.27 -0.63 28.62
C CYS A 344 5.72 0.26 29.73
N GLU A 345 4.78 -0.23 30.54
CA GLU A 345 4.23 0.52 31.69
C GLU A 345 5.31 0.92 32.70
N LYS A 346 6.24 0.01 33.02
CA LYS A 346 7.36 0.31 33.92
C LYS A 346 8.32 1.34 33.29
N LEU A 347 8.59 1.23 32.00
CA LEU A 347 9.48 2.15 31.26
C LEU A 347 8.88 3.55 31.13
N VAL A 348 7.58 3.67 30.87
CA VAL A 348 6.83 4.93 30.89
C VAL A 348 7.03 5.64 32.22
N LYS A 349 6.84 4.94 33.35
CA LYS A 349 7.00 5.50 34.69
C LYS A 349 8.43 5.95 34.98
N LYS A 350 9.44 5.21 34.52
CA LYS A 350 10.86 5.54 34.77
C LYS A 350 11.38 6.67 33.88
N TYR A 351 11.12 6.60 32.58
CA TYR A 351 11.73 7.49 31.58
C TYR A 351 10.84 8.65 31.13
N GLY A 352 9.55 8.64 31.48
CA GLY A 352 8.59 9.63 31.01
C GLY A 352 8.30 9.52 29.51
N PHE A 353 8.39 8.30 28.96
CA PHE A 353 8.01 8.02 27.59
C PHE A 353 6.50 7.91 27.44
N THR A 354 6.01 8.11 26.22
CA THR A 354 4.63 7.80 25.84
C THR A 354 4.58 6.42 25.21
N HIS A 355 3.76 5.54 25.78
CA HIS A 355 3.52 4.21 25.22
C HIS A 355 2.38 4.24 24.22
N LEU A 356 2.65 3.78 23.00
CA LEU A 356 1.67 3.67 21.92
C LEU A 356 1.61 2.21 21.46
N SER A 357 0.48 1.56 21.68
CA SER A 357 0.22 0.19 21.20
C SER A 357 -0.70 0.23 19.99
N THR A 358 -0.29 -0.38 18.87
CA THR A 358 -1.13 -0.42 17.65
C THR A 358 -2.48 -1.08 17.88
N GLY A 359 -2.51 -2.13 18.70
CA GLY A 359 -3.76 -2.80 19.07
C GLY A 359 -4.69 -1.92 19.91
N GLU A 360 -4.15 -1.04 20.76
CA GLU A 360 -4.94 -0.09 21.53
C GLU A 360 -5.46 1.06 20.67
N LEU A 361 -4.61 1.62 19.81
CA LEU A 361 -5.02 2.65 18.86
C LEU A 361 -6.17 2.17 17.96
N LEU A 362 -6.09 0.94 17.45
CA LEU A 362 -7.17 0.35 16.66
C LEU A 362 -8.46 0.16 17.47
N ARG A 363 -8.38 -0.31 18.72
CA ARG A 363 -9.57 -0.46 19.58
C ARG A 363 -10.21 0.88 19.90
N ASN A 364 -9.41 1.90 20.22
CA ASN A 364 -9.90 3.23 20.50
C ASN A 364 -10.57 3.86 19.27
N GLU A 365 -9.96 3.69 18.08
CA GLU A 365 -10.57 4.13 16.83
C GLU A 365 -11.90 3.42 16.57
N LEU A 366 -11.98 2.10 16.79
CA LEU A 366 -13.22 1.33 16.68
C LEU A 366 -14.30 1.79 17.68
N SER A 367 -13.91 2.33 18.83
CA SER A 367 -14.85 2.90 19.81
C SER A 367 -15.32 4.31 19.46
N SER A 368 -14.64 5.04 18.56
CA SER A 368 -14.93 6.45 18.24
C SER A 368 -16.17 6.68 17.37
N GLU A 369 -16.75 5.61 16.81
CA GLU A 369 -17.86 5.66 15.83
C GLU A 369 -17.61 6.55 14.59
N SER A 370 -16.36 6.93 14.33
CA SER A 370 -15.93 7.70 13.16
C SER A 370 -16.18 6.97 11.84
N GLU A 371 -16.17 7.67 10.71
CA GLU A 371 -16.21 7.02 9.38
C GLU A 371 -15.03 6.06 9.17
N ARG A 372 -13.85 6.41 9.69
CA ARG A 372 -12.68 5.52 9.69
C ARG A 372 -12.93 4.26 10.54
N SER A 373 -13.61 4.38 11.68
CA SER A 373 -14.03 3.25 12.52
C SER A 373 -15.00 2.31 11.78
N LYS A 374 -15.92 2.85 10.96
CA LYS A 374 -16.86 2.06 10.15
C LYS A 374 -16.11 1.29 9.07
N LEU A 375 -15.13 1.94 8.42
CA LEU A 375 -14.25 1.30 7.45
C LEU A 375 -13.43 0.16 8.09
N ILE A 376 -12.82 0.40 9.26
CA ILE A 376 -12.04 -0.63 9.96
C ILE A 376 -12.94 -1.80 10.36
N ARG A 377 -14.15 -1.54 10.87
CA ARG A 377 -15.14 -2.59 11.19
C ARG A 377 -15.48 -3.43 9.97
N ASP A 378 -15.82 -2.80 8.86
CA ASP A 378 -16.18 -3.49 7.61
C ASP A 378 -15.03 -4.34 7.05
N ILE A 379 -13.78 -3.89 7.18
CA ILE A 379 -12.58 -4.68 6.84
C ILE A 379 -12.46 -5.90 7.77
N MET A 380 -12.59 -5.70 9.08
CA MET A 380 -12.46 -6.76 10.08
C MET A 380 -13.60 -7.79 10.00
N ASP A 381 -14.83 -7.35 9.73
CA ASP A 381 -16.01 -8.21 9.57
C ASP A 381 -15.90 -9.13 8.34
N ARG A 382 -15.17 -8.68 7.30
CA ARG A 382 -14.79 -9.52 6.16
C ARG A 382 -13.65 -10.49 6.44
N GLY A 383 -12.97 -10.36 7.58
CA GLY A 383 -11.78 -11.13 7.91
C GLY A 383 -10.51 -10.64 7.22
N ASP A 384 -10.54 -9.45 6.60
CA ASP A 384 -9.37 -8.85 5.95
C ASP A 384 -8.45 -8.18 7.01
N PRO A 385 -7.12 -8.18 6.80
CA PRO A 385 -6.20 -7.46 7.67
C PRO A 385 -6.36 -5.94 7.52
N VAL A 386 -6.25 -5.20 8.62
CA VAL A 386 -6.29 -3.73 8.61
C VAL A 386 -5.08 -3.19 7.82
N PRO A 387 -5.29 -2.33 6.80
CA PRO A 387 -4.20 -1.78 6.01
C PRO A 387 -3.13 -1.04 6.84
N SER A 388 -1.87 -1.27 6.52
CA SER A 388 -0.71 -0.64 7.17
C SER A 388 -0.77 0.89 7.22
N GLY A 389 -1.27 1.53 6.15
CA GLY A 389 -1.43 2.98 6.09
C GLY A 389 -2.36 3.54 7.17
N ILE A 390 -3.44 2.83 7.51
CA ILE A 390 -4.37 3.26 8.58
C ILE A 390 -3.66 3.20 9.93
N ILE A 391 -2.92 2.11 10.18
CA ILE A 391 -2.15 1.95 11.43
C ILE A 391 -1.11 3.06 11.57
N LEU A 392 -0.41 3.40 10.48
CA LEU A 392 0.58 4.47 10.47
C LEU A 392 -0.04 5.85 10.71
N GLU A 393 -1.23 6.13 10.15
CA GLU A 393 -1.96 7.37 10.41
C GLU A 393 -2.39 7.48 11.88
N LEU A 394 -2.95 6.40 12.44
CA LEU A 394 -3.30 6.35 13.87
C LEU A 394 -2.09 6.58 14.77
N LEU A 395 -0.95 5.97 14.44
CA LEU A 395 0.31 6.20 15.15
C LEU A 395 0.76 7.67 15.04
N LYS A 396 0.73 8.25 13.83
CA LYS A 396 1.14 9.64 13.59
C LYS A 396 0.29 10.62 14.39
N GLU A 397 -1.03 10.44 14.39
CA GLU A 397 -1.98 11.25 15.16
C GLU A 397 -1.73 11.14 16.65
N ALA A 398 -1.53 9.92 17.17
CA ALA A 398 -1.28 9.69 18.59
C ALA A 398 0.07 10.24 19.07
N MET A 399 1.12 10.11 18.23
CA MET A 399 2.41 10.73 18.49
C MET A 399 2.27 12.26 18.53
N GLY A 400 1.51 12.81 17.59
CA GLY A 400 1.30 14.26 17.53
C GLY A 400 0.55 14.84 18.71
N ALA A 401 -0.51 14.16 19.15
CA ALA A 401 -1.28 14.55 20.32
C ALA A 401 -0.46 14.51 21.63
N SER A 402 0.63 13.75 21.67
CA SER A 402 1.47 13.56 22.87
C SER A 402 2.81 14.29 22.81
N LEU A 403 3.08 15.06 21.75
CA LEU A 403 4.41 15.57 21.44
C LEU A 403 4.93 16.57 22.48
N SER A 404 4.05 17.38 23.06
CA SER A 404 4.42 18.41 24.05
C SER A 404 4.83 17.85 25.41
N ASP A 405 4.31 16.67 25.77
CA ASP A 405 4.38 16.15 27.14
C ASP A 405 5.25 14.89 27.27
N THR A 406 5.89 14.47 26.18
CA THR A 406 6.65 13.21 26.12
C THR A 406 8.16 13.43 26.07
N LYS A 407 8.91 12.52 26.70
CA LYS A 407 10.38 12.45 26.56
C LYS A 407 10.82 11.51 25.43
N GLY A 408 9.88 10.83 24.77
CA GLY A 408 10.14 9.84 23.73
C GLY A 408 9.01 8.83 23.61
N PHE A 409 8.96 8.10 22.50
CA PHE A 409 7.90 7.17 22.18
C PHE A 409 8.37 5.72 22.31
N LEU A 410 7.58 4.92 23.03
CA LEU A 410 7.65 3.46 23.07
C LEU A 410 6.53 2.91 22.20
N ILE A 411 6.87 2.36 21.04
CA ILE A 411 5.88 1.84 20.10
C ILE A 411 5.85 0.31 20.22
N ASP A 412 4.74 -0.21 20.74
CA ASP A 412 4.48 -1.64 20.97
C ASP A 412 3.64 -2.24 19.84
N GLY A 413 4.05 -3.43 19.38
CA GLY A 413 3.31 -4.18 18.35
C GLY A 413 3.45 -3.59 16.95
N TYR A 414 4.53 -2.84 16.69
CA TYR A 414 4.88 -2.28 15.39
C TYR A 414 6.41 -2.22 15.21
N PRO A 415 6.92 -2.40 13.99
CA PRO A 415 6.22 -2.84 12.79
C PRO A 415 6.00 -4.37 12.78
N GLN A 416 4.95 -4.82 12.09
CA GLN A 416 4.66 -6.25 11.89
C GLN A 416 5.15 -6.77 10.53
N GLU A 417 5.62 -5.87 9.66
CA GLU A 417 6.21 -6.19 8.36
C GLU A 417 7.34 -5.20 8.07
N VAL A 418 8.33 -5.61 7.27
CA VAL A 418 9.49 -4.75 6.92
C VAL A 418 9.02 -3.44 6.28
N LYS A 419 8.07 -3.52 5.34
CA LYS A 419 7.50 -2.36 4.64
C LYS A 419 6.87 -1.33 5.59
N GLN A 420 6.24 -1.78 6.68
CA GLN A 420 5.70 -0.86 7.69
C GLN A 420 6.83 -0.06 8.34
N GLY A 421 7.95 -0.71 8.67
CA GLY A 421 9.14 -0.06 9.20
C GLY A 421 9.73 0.99 8.24
N GLU A 422 9.86 0.63 6.96
CA GLU A 422 10.34 1.54 5.91
C GLU A 422 9.44 2.76 5.74
N GLU A 423 8.12 2.55 5.73
CA GLU A 423 7.15 3.64 5.61
C GLU A 423 7.17 4.57 6.84
N PHE A 424 7.32 4.00 8.04
CA PHE A 424 7.47 4.78 9.27
C PHE A 424 8.73 5.65 9.22
N GLY A 425 9.87 5.10 8.81
CA GLY A 425 11.12 5.86 8.63
C GLY A 425 10.95 7.01 7.64
N ARG A 426 10.27 6.77 6.51
CA ARG A 426 10.00 7.79 5.48
C ARG A 426 9.05 8.89 5.94
N ARG A 427 7.96 8.55 6.65
CA ARG A 427 6.86 9.48 6.97
C ARG A 427 6.92 10.10 8.36
N ILE A 428 7.64 9.51 9.30
CA ILE A 428 7.76 9.97 10.69
C ILE A 428 9.24 10.15 11.03
N GLY A 429 10.01 9.08 11.03
CA GLY A 429 11.44 9.09 11.33
C GLY A 429 11.94 7.71 11.75
N ASP A 430 13.23 7.45 11.61
CA ASP A 430 13.80 6.14 11.94
C ASP A 430 13.79 5.88 13.46
N PRO A 431 13.56 4.63 13.91
CA PRO A 431 13.71 4.28 15.31
C PRO A 431 15.18 4.38 15.73
N HIS A 432 15.42 5.01 16.88
CA HIS A 432 16.75 5.15 17.47
C HIS A 432 17.20 3.84 18.14
N LEU A 433 16.24 3.04 18.62
CA LEU A 433 16.50 1.75 19.25
C LEU A 433 15.36 0.78 18.94
N VAL A 434 15.71 -0.46 18.59
CA VAL A 434 14.77 -1.58 18.49
C VAL A 434 15.10 -2.57 19.59
N ILE A 435 14.13 -2.88 20.43
CA ILE A 435 14.26 -3.87 21.49
C ILE A 435 13.47 -5.11 21.11
N CYS A 436 14.15 -6.25 21.05
CA CYS A 436 13.54 -7.54 20.83
C CYS A 436 13.50 -8.32 22.16
N MET A 437 12.32 -8.50 22.72
CA MET A 437 12.08 -9.35 23.89
C MET A 437 12.05 -10.81 23.48
N ASP A 438 13.18 -11.48 23.64
CA ASP A 438 13.38 -12.88 23.28
C ASP A 438 12.81 -13.80 24.38
N CYS A 439 11.86 -14.64 23.99
CA CYS A 439 11.11 -15.50 24.88
C CYS A 439 10.78 -16.77 24.11
N SER A 440 10.94 -17.94 24.73
CA SER A 440 10.60 -19.22 24.11
C SER A 440 9.09 -19.38 23.89
N ALA A 441 8.74 -20.19 22.90
CA ALA A 441 7.35 -20.58 22.65
C ALA A 441 6.72 -21.23 23.88
N ASP A 442 7.48 -22.04 24.62
CA ASP A 442 7.02 -22.73 25.83
C ASP A 442 6.67 -21.74 26.94
N THR A 443 7.56 -20.79 27.23
CA THR A 443 7.32 -19.76 28.25
C THR A 443 6.16 -18.85 27.86
N MET A 444 6.10 -18.41 26.59
CA MET A 444 4.98 -17.62 26.10
C MET A 444 3.65 -18.37 26.23
N THR A 445 3.60 -19.64 25.84
CA THR A 445 2.41 -20.49 25.96
C THR A 445 1.98 -20.64 27.42
N ASN A 446 2.92 -20.98 28.31
CA ASN A 446 2.64 -21.12 29.73
C ASN A 446 2.08 -19.83 30.35
N ARG A 447 2.66 -18.66 30.01
CA ARG A 447 2.18 -17.36 30.49
C ARG A 447 0.78 -17.02 29.94
N LEU A 448 0.50 -17.34 28.67
CA LEU A 448 -0.81 -17.12 28.06
C LEU A 448 -1.88 -18.03 28.67
N LEU A 449 -1.55 -19.30 28.93
CA LEU A 449 -2.44 -20.25 29.62
C LEU A 449 -2.74 -19.81 31.07
N GLN A 450 -1.72 -19.35 31.81
CA GLN A 450 -1.94 -18.82 33.16
C GLN A 450 -2.84 -17.58 33.16
N ARG A 451 -2.74 -16.73 32.13
CA ARG A 451 -3.60 -15.56 31.97
C ARG A 451 -5.06 -15.93 31.64
N SER A 452 -5.31 -16.99 30.88
CA SER A 452 -6.66 -17.40 30.49
C SER A 452 -7.45 -18.08 31.61
N GLN A 453 -6.79 -18.62 32.64
CA GLN A 453 -7.43 -19.24 33.80
C GLN A 453 -8.28 -18.27 34.65
N GLY A 454 -8.19 -16.97 34.43
CA GLY A 454 -8.98 -15.93 35.11
C GLY A 454 -10.07 -15.26 34.25
N SER A 455 -10.23 -15.63 32.98
CA SER A 455 -11.18 -15.01 32.05
C SER A 455 -12.27 -15.97 31.55
N PRO A 456 -13.50 -15.50 31.29
CA PRO A 456 -14.61 -16.34 30.82
C PRO A 456 -14.41 -16.92 29.40
N SER A 457 -13.37 -16.50 28.69
CA SER A 457 -12.92 -17.10 27.44
C SER A 457 -11.62 -17.85 27.70
N VAL A 458 -11.70 -19.17 27.80
CA VAL A 458 -10.51 -20.02 27.86
C VAL A 458 -9.88 -19.99 26.47
N GLU A 459 -8.78 -19.25 26.30
CA GLU A 459 -7.99 -19.35 25.07
C GLU A 459 -7.48 -20.80 24.94
N ASP A 460 -7.94 -21.51 23.91
CA ASP A 460 -7.46 -22.85 23.61
C ASP A 460 -6.01 -22.80 23.10
N THR A 461 -5.25 -23.85 23.41
CA THR A 461 -3.87 -24.10 22.97
C THR A 461 -3.69 -23.88 21.47
N THR A 462 -4.70 -24.22 20.65
CA THR A 462 -4.71 -24.00 19.20
C THR A 462 -4.68 -22.52 18.81
N THR A 463 -5.34 -21.65 19.58
CA THR A 463 -5.36 -20.20 19.35
C THR A 463 -4.01 -19.58 19.74
N ILE A 464 -3.44 -20.03 20.86
CA ILE A 464 -2.11 -19.61 21.30
C ILE A 464 -1.04 -19.97 20.26
N ALA A 465 -1.08 -21.21 19.75
CA ALA A 465 -0.16 -21.66 18.71
C ALA A 465 -0.25 -20.80 17.44
N LYS A 466 -1.46 -20.49 16.95
CA LYS A 466 -1.66 -19.60 15.80
C LYS A 466 -1.10 -18.19 16.03
N ARG A 467 -1.27 -17.65 17.25
CA ARG A 467 -0.72 -16.32 17.61
C ARG A 467 0.80 -16.33 17.61
N LEU A 468 1.43 -17.40 18.10
CA LEU A 468 2.87 -17.58 18.09
C LEU A 468 3.41 -17.73 16.66
N GLU A 469 2.77 -18.55 15.83
CA GLU A 469 3.12 -18.71 14.42
C GLU A 469 3.05 -17.37 13.66
N THR A 470 1.93 -16.64 13.85
CA THR A 470 1.75 -15.31 13.26
C THR A 470 2.85 -14.35 13.68
N TYR A 471 3.20 -14.36 14.99
CA TYR A 471 4.28 -13.55 15.51
C TYR A 471 5.63 -13.89 14.87
N TYR A 472 6.03 -15.17 14.81
CA TYR A 472 7.33 -15.55 14.23
C TYR A 472 7.41 -15.21 12.74
N ARG A 473 6.33 -15.47 11.99
CA ARG A 473 6.25 -15.14 10.56
C ARG A 473 6.42 -13.63 10.32
N ALA A 474 5.83 -12.80 11.17
CA ALA A 474 5.91 -11.33 11.08
C ALA A 474 7.24 -10.76 11.59
N SER A 475 7.72 -11.23 12.74
CA SER A 475 8.83 -10.63 13.48
C SER A 475 10.21 -11.03 12.94
N ILE A 476 10.40 -12.25 12.42
CA ILE A 476 11.72 -12.70 11.94
C ILE A 476 12.27 -11.78 10.83
N PRO A 477 11.50 -11.44 9.76
CA PRO A 477 11.98 -10.53 8.73
C PRO A 477 12.24 -9.11 9.27
N VAL A 478 11.40 -8.62 10.18
CA VAL A 478 11.54 -7.29 10.77
C VAL A 478 12.79 -7.18 11.64
N ILE A 479 13.06 -8.20 12.47
CA ILE A 479 14.26 -8.26 13.30
C ILE A 479 15.50 -8.28 12.40
N ALA A 480 15.52 -9.17 11.39
CA ALA A 480 16.64 -9.25 10.44
C ALA A 480 16.87 -7.93 9.69
N TYR A 481 15.80 -7.23 9.31
CA TYR A 481 15.91 -5.90 8.71
C TYR A 481 16.58 -4.90 9.66
N TYR A 482 16.11 -4.79 10.90
CA TYR A 482 16.64 -3.80 11.84
C TYR A 482 18.02 -4.14 12.40
N GLU A 483 18.42 -5.41 12.45
CA GLU A 483 19.80 -5.82 12.74
C GLU A 483 20.82 -5.15 11.80
N THR A 484 20.41 -4.80 10.57
CA THR A 484 21.29 -4.15 9.58
C THR A 484 21.13 -2.62 9.51
N LYS A 485 20.11 -2.05 10.16
CA LYS A 485 19.69 -0.65 9.93
C LYS A 485 19.85 0.26 11.14
N THR A 486 19.68 -0.25 12.36
CA THR A 486 19.70 0.56 13.57
C THR A 486 20.25 -0.26 14.75
N GLN A 487 20.35 0.36 15.92
CA GLN A 487 20.71 -0.37 17.13
C GLN A 487 19.58 -1.30 17.54
N LEU A 488 19.85 -2.61 17.49
CA LEU A 488 18.92 -3.65 17.93
C LEU A 488 19.49 -4.37 19.16
N HIS A 489 18.73 -4.37 20.25
CA HIS A 489 19.07 -5.09 21.49
C HIS A 489 18.10 -6.25 21.71
N LYS A 490 18.65 -7.46 21.80
CA LYS A 490 17.89 -8.64 22.23
C LYS A 490 17.94 -8.75 23.76
N VAL A 491 16.79 -8.75 24.40
CA VAL A 491 16.64 -8.86 25.84
C VAL A 491 16.03 -10.22 26.16
N ASN A 492 16.67 -10.97 27.06
CA ASN A 492 16.13 -12.24 27.51
C ASN A 492 14.91 -11.99 28.41
N ALA A 493 13.73 -12.38 27.91
CA ALA A 493 12.43 -12.21 28.56
C ALA A 493 11.92 -13.46 29.31
N GLU A 494 12.78 -14.47 29.53
CA GLU A 494 12.48 -15.68 30.30
C GLU A 494 12.41 -15.42 31.81
N GLY A 495 13.27 -14.52 32.31
CA GLY A 495 13.44 -14.24 33.73
C GLY A 495 12.25 -13.50 34.39
N THR A 496 12.48 -13.06 35.61
CA THR A 496 11.49 -12.29 36.38
C THR A 496 11.23 -10.92 35.73
N PRO A 497 10.03 -10.33 35.91
CA PRO A 497 9.74 -9.00 35.38
C PRO A 497 10.74 -7.91 35.80
N GLU A 498 11.39 -8.06 36.94
CA GLU A 498 12.40 -7.13 37.47
C GLU A 498 13.75 -7.29 36.75
N GLU A 499 14.19 -8.52 36.50
CA GLU A 499 15.42 -8.80 35.74
C GLU A 499 15.29 -8.33 34.29
N VAL A 500 14.14 -8.60 33.67
CA VAL A 500 13.83 -8.13 32.31
C VAL A 500 13.82 -6.60 32.28
N PHE A 501 13.20 -5.97 33.27
CA PHE A 501 13.16 -4.51 33.37
C PHE A 501 14.56 -3.90 33.48
N LEU A 502 15.46 -4.51 34.26
CA LEU A 502 16.84 -4.04 34.42
C LEU A 502 17.62 -4.14 33.10
N GLN A 503 17.47 -5.24 32.37
CA GLN A 503 18.07 -5.39 31.04
C GLN A 503 17.56 -4.35 30.05
N LEU A 504 16.24 -4.08 30.05
CA LEU A 504 15.64 -3.03 29.23
C LEU A 504 16.18 -1.65 29.57
N CYS A 505 16.30 -1.33 30.85
CA CYS A 505 16.91 -0.08 31.30
C CYS A 505 18.35 0.04 30.79
N THR A 506 19.14 -1.03 30.91
CA THR A 506 20.53 -1.06 30.45
C THR A 506 20.64 -0.80 28.95
N ALA A 507 19.73 -1.36 28.14
CA ALA A 507 19.70 -1.16 26.69
C ALA A 507 19.25 0.25 26.29
N ILE A 508 18.38 0.90 27.08
CA ILE A 508 17.93 2.28 26.82
C ILE A 508 19.01 3.27 27.25
N ASP A 509 19.58 3.09 28.44
CA ASP A 509 20.61 3.95 29.03
C ASP A 509 21.95 3.88 28.25
N SER A 510 22.17 2.85 27.42
CA SER A 510 23.34 2.76 26.55
C SER A 510 23.23 3.58 25.27
N ILE A 511 22.01 4.00 24.90
CA ILE A 511 21.72 4.75 23.66
C ILE A 511 21.41 6.22 23.95
N PHE A 512 20.72 6.52 25.04
CA PHE A 512 20.26 7.87 25.40
C PHE A 512 20.74 8.29 26.78
#